data_AF-A0A1Q3WE21-F1
#
_entry.id   AF-A0A1Q3WE21-F1
#
_cell.length_a   1.000
_cell.length_b   1.000
_cell.length_c   1.000
_cell.angle_alpha   90.00
_cell.angle_beta   90.00
_cell.angle_gamma   90.00
#
_symmetry.space_group_name_H-M   'P 1'
#
loop_
_entity.id
_entity.type
_entity.pdbx_description
1 polymer ?
#
loop_
_entity_poly.entity_id
_entity_poly.type
_entity_poly.pdbx_seq_one_letter_code
_entity_poly.pdbx_strand_id
1 'polypeptide(L)'
;MNTLLTTASATRPALASLLRWQEPLATRLRFRHALPGMVANRLLNVELGLYLLAELVPMAPPQSLSDLLNGQGFVYRQRPIWSPRQHRALNQARILLAPYLDRNAWLKALDKYENLPADLRIFNLNGNLRTDLSGYLLRERVGLFSKALA
;
A
#
# COMPACT_ATOMS: atom_id res chain seq x y z
N MET A 1 -8.71 45.77 16.59
CA MET A 1 -9.18 45.39 15.23
C MET A 1 -8.36 44.19 14.80
N ASN A 2 -8.95 43.00 14.86
CA ASN A 2 -8.27 41.72 14.68
C ASN A 2 -8.17 41.38 13.19
N THR A 3 -6.96 41.11 12.70
CA THR A 3 -6.70 40.60 11.35
C THR A 3 -6.77 39.07 11.35
N LEU A 4 -7.81 38.54 10.72
CA LEU A 4 -7.93 37.12 10.39
C LEU A 4 -7.09 36.84 9.14
N LEU A 5 -5.96 36.15 9.29
CA LEU A 5 -5.23 35.56 8.18
C LEU A 5 -5.59 34.07 8.08
N THR A 6 -6.56 33.83 7.20
CA THR A 6 -6.93 32.53 6.63
C THR A 6 -5.68 31.77 6.17
N THR A 7 -5.39 30.63 6.79
CA THR A 7 -4.36 29.70 6.34
C THR A 7 -4.91 28.90 5.15
N ALA A 8 -4.34 29.14 3.97
CA ALA A 8 -4.69 28.45 2.74
C ALA A 8 -4.36 26.95 2.81
N SER A 9 -5.33 26.12 2.41
CA SER A 9 -5.22 24.66 2.31
C SER A 9 -4.37 24.27 1.09
N ALA A 10 -3.06 24.08 1.30
CA ALA A 10 -2.10 23.76 0.24
C ALA A 10 -1.55 22.32 0.31
N THR A 11 -2.40 21.31 0.53
CA THR A 11 -1.98 19.89 0.67
C THR A 11 -2.55 18.93 -0.37
N ARG A 12 -3.39 19.39 -1.31
CA ARG A 12 -4.03 18.51 -2.32
C ARG A 12 -3.17 18.10 -3.54
N PRO A 13 -2.26 18.92 -4.12
CA PRO A 13 -1.60 18.53 -5.36
C PRO A 13 -0.49 17.48 -5.16
N ALA A 14 0.19 17.47 -4.00
CA ALA A 14 1.24 16.49 -3.69
C ALA A 14 0.69 15.07 -3.47
N LEU A 15 -0.48 14.94 -2.84
CA LEU A 15 -1.15 13.64 -2.71
C LEU A 15 -1.65 13.11 -4.06
N ALA A 16 -2.07 13.99 -4.96
CA ALA A 16 -2.51 13.60 -6.30
C ALA A 16 -1.35 13.07 -7.16
N SER A 17 -0.15 13.64 -7.06
CA SER A 17 1.04 13.11 -7.75
C SER A 17 1.53 11.78 -7.15
N LEU A 18 1.42 11.62 -5.82
CA LEU A 18 1.72 10.37 -5.11
C LEU A 18 0.76 9.22 -5.43
N LEU A 19 -0.44 9.50 -5.95
CA LEU A 19 -1.41 8.48 -6.36
C LEU A 19 -1.32 8.14 -7.86
N ARG A 20 -0.48 8.83 -8.65
CA ARG A 20 -0.37 8.60 -10.10
C ARG A 20 0.23 7.24 -10.46
N TRP A 21 1.06 6.63 -9.60
CA TRP A 21 1.66 5.32 -9.88
C TRP A 21 0.61 4.20 -10.02
N GLN A 22 -0.60 4.42 -9.49
CA GLN A 22 -1.71 3.48 -9.52
C GLN A 22 -2.50 3.52 -10.83
N GLU A 23 -2.41 4.60 -11.58
CA GLU A 23 -3.01 4.71 -12.91
C GLU A 23 -2.06 4.04 -13.92
N PRO A 24 -2.51 3.11 -14.78
CA PRO A 24 -3.88 2.88 -15.28
C PRO A 24 -4.66 1.74 -14.58
N LEU A 25 -4.06 1.04 -13.62
CA LEU A 25 -4.65 -0.15 -13.00
C LEU A 25 -5.85 0.20 -12.11
N ALA A 26 -5.78 1.31 -11.38
CA ALA A 26 -6.91 1.85 -10.63
C ALA A 26 -8.12 2.07 -11.53
N THR A 27 -7.93 2.72 -12.68
CA THR A 27 -8.99 2.93 -13.67
C THR A 27 -9.59 1.63 -14.18
N ARG A 28 -8.76 0.62 -14.50
CA ARG A 28 -9.25 -0.70 -14.95
C ARG A 28 -10.07 -1.40 -13.86
N LEU A 29 -9.63 -1.37 -12.60
CA LEU A 29 -10.37 -1.96 -11.48
C LEU A 29 -11.72 -1.28 -11.26
N ARG A 30 -11.78 0.04 -11.41
CA ARG A 30 -13.03 0.80 -11.34
C ARG A 30 -14.02 0.33 -12.40
N PHE A 31 -13.60 0.25 -13.66
CA PHE A 31 -14.48 -0.16 -14.76
C PHE A 31 -14.88 -1.63 -14.69
N ARG A 32 -13.94 -2.52 -14.33
CA ARG A 32 -14.21 -3.97 -14.31
C ARG A 32 -15.13 -4.39 -13.16
N HIS A 33 -15.07 -3.70 -12.02
CA HIS A 33 -15.78 -4.11 -10.80
C HIS A 33 -16.73 -3.05 -10.25
N ALA A 34 -17.05 -2.01 -11.06
CA ALA A 34 -17.89 -0.88 -10.66
C ALA A 34 -17.47 -0.21 -9.34
N LEU A 35 -16.16 -0.26 -9.01
CA LEU A 35 -15.65 0.27 -7.74
C LEU A 35 -15.51 1.79 -7.81
N PRO A 36 -15.85 2.52 -6.74
CA PRO A 36 -15.50 3.93 -6.62
C PRO A 36 -13.99 4.13 -6.71
N GLY A 37 -13.53 5.21 -7.36
CA GLY A 37 -12.09 5.42 -7.58
C GLY A 37 -11.24 5.47 -6.32
N MET A 38 -11.78 6.04 -5.23
CA MET A 38 -11.10 6.04 -3.94
C MET A 38 -10.94 4.63 -3.35
N VAL A 39 -11.84 3.69 -3.65
CA VAL A 39 -11.78 2.30 -3.17
C VAL A 39 -10.70 1.53 -3.92
N ALA A 40 -10.62 1.68 -5.25
CA ALA A 40 -9.58 1.05 -6.07
C ALA A 40 -8.16 1.49 -5.65
N ASN A 41 -7.97 2.79 -5.39
CA ASN A 41 -6.67 3.32 -4.96
C ASN A 41 -6.27 2.81 -3.56
N ARG A 42 -7.23 2.76 -2.62
CA ARG A 42 -7.00 2.22 -1.28
C ARG A 42 -6.67 0.73 -1.32
N LEU A 43 -7.34 -0.02 -2.19
CA LEU A 43 -7.04 -1.43 -2.41
C LEU A 43 -5.59 -1.61 -2.87
N LEU A 44 -5.18 -0.88 -3.92
CA LEU A 44 -3.81 -0.95 -4.45
C LEU A 44 -2.75 -0.51 -3.42
N ASN A 45 -3.07 0.46 -2.55
CA ASN A 45 -2.18 0.83 -1.46
C ASN A 45 -2.00 -0.31 -0.43
N VAL A 46 -3.10 -0.97 -0.06
CA VAL A 46 -3.03 -2.12 0.87
C VAL A 46 -2.19 -3.23 0.26
N GLU A 47 -2.41 -3.56 -1.01
CA GLU A 47 -1.63 -4.58 -1.71
C GLU A 47 -0.16 -4.22 -1.88
N LEU A 48 0.17 -2.94 -2.11
CA LEU A 48 1.55 -2.48 -2.11
C LEU A 48 2.22 -2.71 -0.75
N GLY A 49 1.49 -2.44 0.34
CA GLY A 49 1.98 -2.69 1.70
C GLY A 49 2.23 -4.17 1.97
N LEU A 50 1.30 -5.04 1.56
CA LEU A 50 1.45 -6.50 1.68
C LEU A 50 2.59 -7.03 0.81
N TYR A 51 2.73 -6.51 -0.40
CA TYR A 51 3.85 -6.83 -1.30
C TYR A 51 5.20 -6.46 -0.68
N LEU A 52 5.32 -5.26 -0.09
CA LEU A 52 6.52 -4.83 0.60
C LEU A 52 6.87 -5.74 1.79
N LEU A 53 5.87 -6.14 2.59
CA LEU A 53 6.07 -7.09 3.69
C LEU A 53 6.59 -8.44 3.17
N ALA A 54 5.98 -8.98 2.12
CA ALA A 54 6.42 -10.21 1.51
C ALA A 54 7.86 -10.13 0.97
N GLU A 55 8.29 -8.97 0.44
CA GLU A 55 9.64 -8.75 -0.09
C GLU A 55 10.70 -8.54 1.01
N LEU A 56 10.35 -7.86 2.11
CA LEU A 56 11.31 -7.48 3.17
C LEU A 56 11.36 -8.47 4.33
N VAL A 57 10.20 -8.97 4.77
CA VAL A 57 10.06 -9.87 5.92
C VAL A 57 8.89 -10.86 5.68
N PRO A 58 9.09 -11.92 4.87
CA PRO A 58 8.00 -12.80 4.42
C PRO A 58 7.29 -13.56 5.53
N MET A 59 7.93 -13.72 6.69
CA MET A 59 7.34 -14.39 7.86
C MET A 59 6.55 -13.43 8.77
N ALA A 60 6.53 -12.13 8.44
CA ALA A 60 5.87 -11.13 9.28
C ALA A 60 4.35 -11.12 9.04
N PRO A 61 3.56 -10.93 10.11
CA PRO A 61 2.11 -10.84 9.96
C PRO A 61 1.72 -9.52 9.26
N PRO A 62 0.65 -9.50 8.44
CA PRO A 62 0.20 -8.30 7.73
C PRO A 62 -0.04 -7.07 8.62
N GLN A 63 -0.45 -7.27 9.88
CA GLN A 63 -0.71 -6.16 10.80
C GLN A 63 0.57 -5.37 11.17
N SER A 64 1.75 -5.95 10.95
CA SER A 64 3.04 -5.36 11.34
C SER A 64 3.59 -4.32 10.35
N LEU A 65 2.90 -4.06 9.23
CA LEU A 65 3.39 -3.10 8.22
C LEU A 65 3.64 -1.72 8.83
N SER A 66 2.72 -1.20 9.65
CA SER A 66 2.88 0.12 10.25
C SER A 66 4.14 0.20 11.11
N ASP A 67 4.45 -0.87 11.85
CA ASP A 67 5.64 -0.94 12.70
C ASP A 67 6.90 -0.94 11.81
N LEU A 68 6.90 -1.73 10.72
CA LEU A 68 7.96 -1.75 9.72
C LEU A 68 8.19 -0.37 9.07
N LEU A 69 7.12 0.31 8.65
CA LEU A 69 7.18 1.63 8.04
C LEU A 69 7.71 2.69 9.03
N ASN A 70 7.33 2.63 10.31
CA ASN A 70 7.87 3.53 11.33
C ASN A 70 9.30 3.18 11.77
N GLY A 71 9.86 2.06 11.30
CA GLY A 71 11.17 1.59 11.77
C GLY A 71 11.14 1.13 13.23
N GLN A 72 10.00 0.63 13.68
CA GLN A 72 9.73 0.20 15.05
C GLN A 72 9.23 -1.25 15.09
N GLY A 73 9.07 -1.77 16.30
CA GLY A 73 8.51 -3.09 16.53
C GLY A 73 9.49 -4.25 16.32
N PHE A 74 9.00 -5.44 16.65
CA PHE A 74 9.76 -6.69 16.62
C PHE A 74 10.21 -7.05 15.20
N VAL A 75 9.34 -6.85 14.21
CA VAL A 75 9.60 -7.15 12.80
C VAL A 75 10.75 -6.32 12.23
N TYR A 76 10.84 -5.03 12.60
CA TYR A 76 11.96 -4.19 12.17
C TYR A 76 13.28 -4.56 12.86
N ARG A 77 13.23 -5.04 14.12
CA ARG A 77 14.42 -5.47 14.87
C ARG A 77 14.97 -6.82 14.43
N GLN A 78 14.08 -7.74 14.06
CA GLN A 78 14.44 -9.06 13.54
C GLN A 78 14.67 -9.08 12.03
N ARG A 79 14.77 -7.91 11.40
CA ARG A 79 14.97 -7.84 9.96
C ARG A 79 16.31 -8.50 9.57
N PRO A 80 16.35 -9.23 8.44
CA PRO A 80 17.61 -9.64 7.85
C PRO A 80 18.41 -8.41 7.39
N ILE A 81 19.69 -8.61 7.08
CA ILE A 81 20.52 -7.56 6.46
C ILE A 81 19.94 -7.25 5.08
N TRP A 82 19.30 -6.10 4.95
CA TRP A 82 18.69 -5.66 3.70
C TRP A 82 19.72 -5.08 2.72
N SER A 83 19.50 -5.34 1.44
CA SER A 83 20.24 -4.71 0.36
C SER A 83 19.95 -3.19 0.27
N PRO A 84 20.81 -2.39 -0.38
CA PRO A 84 20.51 -0.99 -0.65
C PRO A 84 19.20 -0.77 -1.41
N ARG A 85 18.84 -1.70 -2.30
CA ARG A 85 17.57 -1.68 -3.04
C ARG A 85 16.38 -1.80 -2.10
N GLN A 86 16.43 -2.73 -1.15
CA GLN A 86 15.37 -2.93 -0.15
C GLN A 86 15.21 -1.73 0.78
N HIS A 87 16.31 -1.07 1.16
CA HIS A 87 16.24 0.18 1.92
C HIS A 87 15.57 1.31 1.12
N ARG A 88 15.88 1.44 -0.18
CA ARG A 88 15.22 2.41 -1.06
C ARG A 88 13.73 2.10 -1.21
N ALA A 89 13.39 0.84 -1.44
CA ALA A 89 12.00 0.39 -1.52
C ALA A 89 11.21 0.74 -0.23
N LEU A 90 11.79 0.52 0.95
CA LEU A 90 11.17 0.90 2.22
C LEU A 90 10.97 2.42 2.32
N ASN A 91 11.98 3.21 1.97
CA ASN A 91 11.88 4.68 2.01
C ASN A 91 10.81 5.20 1.04
N GLN A 92 10.75 4.62 -0.16
CA GLN A 92 9.73 4.97 -1.14
C GLN A 92 8.33 4.56 -0.66
N ALA A 93 8.21 3.36 -0.08
CA ALA A 93 6.96 2.90 0.51
C ALA A 93 6.47 3.80 1.65
N ARG A 94 7.36 4.34 2.49
CA ARG A 94 6.98 5.31 3.54
C ARG A 94 6.33 6.56 2.98
N ILE A 95 6.77 7.01 1.80
CA ILE A 95 6.19 8.18 1.12
C ILE A 95 4.83 7.81 0.50
N LEU A 96 4.74 6.70 -0.22
CA LEU A 96 3.52 6.26 -0.89
C LEU A 96 2.41 5.83 0.08
N LEU A 97 2.80 5.18 1.18
CA LEU A 97 1.93 4.65 2.22
C LEU A 97 1.93 5.51 3.48
N ALA A 98 2.25 6.81 3.35
CA ALA A 98 2.25 7.76 4.47
C ALA A 98 0.97 7.70 5.33
N PRO A 99 -0.26 7.54 4.77
CA PRO A 99 -1.47 7.40 5.58
C PRO A 99 -1.51 6.15 6.47
N TYR A 100 -0.72 5.13 6.15
CA TYR A 100 -0.67 3.84 6.85
C TYR A 100 0.51 3.72 7.82
N LEU A 101 1.25 4.82 8.04
CA LEU A 101 2.15 4.95 9.18
C LEU A 101 1.37 4.87 10.50
N ASP A 102 0.13 5.35 10.53
CA ASP A 102 -0.79 5.11 11.64
C ASP A 102 -1.27 3.66 11.62
N ARG A 103 -0.93 2.92 12.69
CA ARG A 103 -1.35 1.53 12.91
C ARG A 103 -2.87 1.37 12.84
N ASN A 104 -3.64 2.30 13.40
CA ASN A 104 -5.10 2.22 13.38
C ASN A 104 -5.65 2.38 11.97
N ALA A 105 -5.07 3.28 11.18
CA ALA A 105 -5.44 3.46 9.77
C ALA A 105 -5.10 2.21 8.94
N TRP A 106 -3.95 1.58 9.19
CA TRP A 106 -3.55 0.32 8.56
C TRP A 106 -4.50 -0.83 8.90
N LEU A 107 -4.78 -1.05 10.19
CA LEU A 107 -5.68 -2.11 10.63
C LEU A 107 -7.09 -1.96 10.06
N LYS A 108 -7.63 -0.73 10.04
CA LYS A 108 -8.93 -0.44 9.41
C LYS A 108 -8.91 -0.69 7.90
N ALA A 109 -7.77 -0.46 7.24
CA ALA A 109 -7.63 -0.71 5.81
C ALA A 109 -7.53 -2.21 5.51
N LEU A 110 -6.84 -2.98 6.36
CA LEU A 110 -6.80 -4.44 6.31
C LEU A 110 -8.18 -5.06 6.51
N ASP A 111 -8.92 -4.62 7.53
CA ASP A 111 -10.29 -5.09 7.79
C ASP A 111 -11.22 -4.81 6.59
N LYS A 112 -11.13 -3.61 6.01
CA LYS A 112 -11.86 -3.29 4.77
C LYS A 112 -11.42 -4.14 3.59
N TYR A 113 -10.11 -4.41 3.47
CA TYR A 113 -9.58 -5.28 2.44
C TYR A 113 -10.09 -6.71 2.61
N GLU A 114 -10.15 -7.22 3.84
CA GLU A 114 -10.67 -8.55 4.16
C GLU A 114 -12.13 -8.74 3.72
N ASN A 115 -12.95 -7.72 3.91
CA ASN A 115 -14.36 -7.73 3.54
C ASN A 115 -14.62 -7.58 2.02
N LEU A 116 -13.59 -7.37 1.20
CA LEU A 116 -13.76 -7.31 -0.25
C LEU A 116 -13.98 -8.71 -0.86
N PRO A 117 -14.75 -8.79 -1.96
CA PRO A 117 -14.86 -10.00 -2.78
C PRO A 117 -13.48 -10.60 -3.07
N ALA A 118 -13.38 -11.92 -2.97
CA ALA A 118 -12.12 -12.63 -3.21
C ALA A 118 -11.55 -12.24 -4.58
N ASP A 119 -12.34 -12.18 -5.65
CA ASP A 119 -11.86 -11.90 -7.02
C ASP A 119 -11.09 -10.58 -7.17
N LEU A 120 -11.24 -9.64 -6.24
CA LEU A 120 -10.54 -8.36 -6.22
C LEU A 120 -9.16 -8.38 -5.55
N ARG A 121 -8.95 -9.35 -4.65
CA ARG A 121 -7.83 -9.42 -3.72
C ARG A 121 -6.74 -10.35 -4.22
N ILE A 122 -5.52 -9.86 -4.41
CA ILE A 122 -4.39 -10.70 -4.80
C ILE A 122 -3.62 -11.30 -3.63
N PHE A 123 -3.77 -10.73 -2.43
CA PHE A 123 -3.18 -11.24 -1.21
C PHE A 123 -4.27 -11.83 -0.31
N ASN A 124 -3.92 -12.88 0.41
CA ASN A 124 -4.75 -13.41 1.49
C ASN A 124 -4.43 -12.71 2.82
N LEU A 125 -5.21 -13.05 3.84
CA LEU A 125 -5.11 -12.50 5.20
C LEU A 125 -3.83 -12.88 5.93
N ASN A 126 -3.11 -13.87 5.41
CA ASN A 126 -1.81 -14.29 5.92
C ASN A 126 -0.67 -13.53 5.23
N GLY A 127 -0.97 -12.58 4.33
CA GLY A 127 0.04 -11.84 3.56
C GLY A 127 0.62 -12.63 2.39
N ASN A 128 0.08 -13.81 2.10
CA ASN A 128 0.53 -14.64 0.99
C ASN A 128 -0.23 -14.32 -0.28
N LEU A 129 0.47 -14.47 -1.39
CA LEU A 129 -0.08 -14.30 -2.72
C LEU A 129 -1.06 -15.42 -3.05
N ARG A 130 -2.20 -15.05 -3.62
CA ARG A 130 -3.22 -16.01 -4.04
C ARG A 130 -2.85 -16.67 -5.36
N THR A 131 -2.91 -18.00 -5.38
CA THR A 131 -2.56 -18.85 -6.53
C THR A 131 -3.74 -19.14 -7.45
N ASP A 132 -4.96 -18.84 -7.00
CA ASP A 132 -6.21 -19.09 -7.73
C ASP A 132 -6.59 -17.98 -8.72
N LEU A 133 -5.78 -16.92 -8.79
CA LEU A 133 -5.98 -15.82 -9.73
C LEU A 133 -5.23 -16.04 -11.05
N SER A 134 -5.73 -15.40 -12.12
CA SER A 134 -5.04 -15.38 -13.41
C SER A 134 -3.61 -14.85 -13.27
N GLY A 135 -2.63 -15.64 -13.70
CA GLY A 135 -1.21 -15.27 -13.64
C GLY A 135 -0.88 -13.98 -14.40
N TYR A 136 -1.70 -13.58 -15.38
CA TYR A 136 -1.58 -12.29 -16.05
C TYR A 136 -1.86 -11.12 -15.11
N LEU A 137 -3.01 -11.15 -14.41
CA LEU A 137 -3.39 -10.09 -13.46
C LEU A 137 -2.37 -9.96 -12.33
N LEU A 138 -1.85 -11.11 -11.89
CA LEU A 138 -0.85 -11.13 -10.84
C LEU A 138 0.45 -10.45 -11.29
N ARG A 139 0.98 -10.81 -12.46
CA ARG A 139 2.20 -10.19 -13.01
C ARG A 139 2.01 -8.70 -13.27
N GLU A 140 0.83 -8.29 -13.73
CA GLU A 140 0.51 -6.88 -13.96
C GLU A 140 0.58 -6.07 -12.65
N ARG A 141 -0.07 -6.56 -11.57
CA ARG A 141 -0.05 -5.87 -10.27
C ARG A 141 1.34 -5.89 -9.62
N VAL A 142 2.00 -7.03 -9.58
CA VAL A 142 3.36 -7.16 -9.02
C VAL A 142 4.35 -6.27 -9.78
N GLY A 143 4.26 -6.25 -11.12
CA GLY A 143 5.09 -5.37 -11.95
C GLY A 143 4.86 -3.89 -11.67
N LEU A 144 3.61 -3.51 -11.39
CA LEU A 144 3.28 -2.14 -10.97
C LEU A 144 3.85 -1.82 -9.58
N PHE A 145 3.75 -2.72 -8.60
CA PHE A 145 4.32 -2.51 -7.26
C PHE A 145 5.85 -2.41 -7.30
N SER A 146 6.51 -3.30 -8.04
CA SER A 146 7.96 -3.23 -8.22
C SER A 146 8.40 -1.92 -8.87
N LYS A 147 7.61 -1.35 -9.79
CA LYS A 147 7.91 -0.04 -10.40
C LYS A 147 7.66 1.11 -9.42
N ALA A 148 6.65 1.00 -8.56
CA ALA A 148 6.35 2.02 -7.56
C ALA A 148 7.44 2.11 -6.47
N LEU A 149 8.14 1.00 -6.20
CA LEU A 149 9.19 0.88 -5.19
C LEU A 149 10.63 1.00 -5.74
N ALA A 150 10.79 1.09 -7.06
CA ALA A 150 12.10 1.24 -7.73
C ALA A 150 12.58 2.69 -7.69
#